data_AF-A0A2V5JL82-F1
#
_entry.id   AF-A0A2V5JL82-F1
#
_cell.length_a   1.000
_cell.length_b   1.000
_cell.length_c   1.000
_cell.angle_alpha   90.00
_cell.angle_beta   90.00
_cell.angle_gamma   90.00
#
_symmetry.space_group_name_H-M   'P 1'
#
loop_
_entity.id
_entity.type
_entity.pdbx_description
1 polymer ?
#
loop_
_entity_poly.entity_id
_entity_poly.type
_entity_poly.pdbx_seq_one_letter_code
_entity_poly.pdbx_strand_id
1 'polypeptide(L)' 'MEPLFLFAPGAGAPSSHPWMQNWKERLSEIGDVEPFDYDYMREGRKRPDPLPKLIAVHREALAKAREKHRSARTF' A
#
# COMPACT_ATOMS: atom_id res chain seq x y z
N MET A 1 7.80 -17.67 7.55
CA MET A 1 7.78 -16.51 6.64
C MET A 1 6.65 -15.63 7.13
N GLU A 2 6.95 -14.42 7.58
CA GLU A 2 5.88 -13.49 7.97
C GLU A 2 5.20 -12.96 6.71
N PRO A 3 3.87 -12.84 6.69
CA PRO A 3 3.16 -12.29 5.55
C PRO A 3 3.50 -10.81 5.37
N LEU A 4 3.53 -10.38 4.10
CA LEU A 4 3.68 -8.97 3.72
C LEU A 4 2.35 -8.49 3.12
N PHE A 5 1.75 -7.49 3.74
CA PHE A 5 0.53 -6.83 3.30
C PHE A 5 0.89 -5.53 2.58
N LEU A 6 0.58 -5.46 1.28
CA LEU A 6 0.53 -4.18 0.57
C LEU A 6 -0.87 -3.58 0.78
N PHE A 7 -0.95 -2.42 1.45
CA PHE A 7 -2.22 -1.90 1.94
C PHE A 7 -2.59 -0.55 1.30
N ALA A 8 -3.44 -0.63 0.27
CA ALA A 8 -3.94 0.54 -0.48
C ALA A 8 -5.27 1.04 0.11
N PRO A 9 -5.53 2.35 0.12
CA PRO A 9 -6.84 2.87 0.48
C PRO A 9 -7.88 2.65 -0.63
N GLY A 10 -9.15 2.69 -0.22
CA GLY A 10 -10.27 2.81 -1.15
C GLY A 10 -10.33 4.19 -1.82
N ALA A 11 -11.27 4.36 -2.75
CA ALA A 11 -11.44 5.63 -3.46
C ALA A 11 -11.75 6.79 -2.49
N GLY A 12 -10.99 7.89 -2.61
CA GLY A 12 -11.26 9.15 -1.91
C GLY A 12 -10.62 9.31 -0.53
N ALA A 13 -9.85 8.33 -0.04
CA ALA A 13 -9.09 8.47 1.21
C ALA A 13 -7.59 8.18 0.97
N PRO A 14 -6.67 8.90 1.65
CA PRO A 14 -5.26 8.53 1.64
C PRO A 14 -4.96 7.42 2.65
N SER A 15 -3.80 6.78 2.52
CA SER A 15 -3.28 5.82 3.47
C SER A 15 -3.11 6.40 4.88
N SER A 16 -2.96 7.72 5.01
CA SER A 16 -2.90 8.43 6.29
C SER A 16 -4.25 8.56 7.01
N HIS A 17 -5.36 8.17 6.38
CA HIS A 17 -6.68 8.23 6.99
C HIS A 17 -6.73 7.37 8.29
N PRO A 18 -7.38 7.82 9.38
CA PRO A 18 -7.38 7.10 10.66
C PRO A 18 -7.82 5.63 10.55
N TRP A 19 -8.83 5.36 9.72
CA TRP A 19 -9.27 4.00 9.43
C TRP A 19 -8.14 3.11 8.86
N MET A 20 -7.36 3.64 7.91
CA MET A 20 -6.23 2.92 7.32
C MET A 20 -5.12 2.70 8.36
N GLN A 21 -4.82 3.70 9.19
CA GLN A 21 -3.78 3.58 10.22
C GLN A 21 -4.17 2.56 11.30
N ASN A 22 -5.43 2.57 11.75
CA ASN A 22 -5.94 1.60 12.72
C ASN A 22 -5.89 0.16 12.18
N TRP A 23 -6.18 -0.03 10.89
CA TRP A 23 -6.04 -1.36 10.26
C TRP A 23 -4.59 -1.76 10.06
N LYS A 24 -3.72 -0.83 9.69
CA LYS A 24 -2.29 -1.07 9.61
C LYS A 24 -1.76 -1.57 10.94
N GLU A 25 -2.09 -0.92 12.06
CA GLU A 25 -1.67 -1.35 13.40
C GLU A 25 -2.10 -2.78 13.71
N ARG A 26 -3.37 -3.13 13.43
CA ARG A 26 -3.89 -4.49 13.63
C ARG A 26 -3.22 -5.53 12.75
N LEU A 27 -2.98 -5.21 11.49
CA LEU A 27 -2.31 -6.13 10.56
C LEU A 27 -0.83 -6.31 10.90
N SER A 28 -0.20 -5.28 11.48
CA SER A 28 1.19 -5.34 11.95
C SER A 28 1.40 -6.38 13.06
N GLU A 29 0.35 -6.79 13.78
CA GLU A 29 0.43 -7.87 14.77
C GLU A 29 0.70 -9.24 14.13
N ILE A 30 0.42 -9.40 12.84
CA ILE A 30 0.51 -10.70 12.14
C ILE A 30 1.46 -10.67 10.93
N GLY A 31 2.06 -9.53 10.60
CA GLY A 31 3.04 -9.43 9.51
C GLY A 31 3.43 -8.00 9.16
N ASP A 32 4.30 -7.86 8.17
CA ASP A 32 4.75 -6.56 7.68
C ASP A 32 3.64 -5.85 6.89
N VAL A 33 3.44 -4.55 7.13
CA VAL A 33 2.43 -3.75 6.41
C VAL A 33 3.07 -2.55 5.72
N GLU A 34 3.03 -2.55 4.39
CA GLU A 34 3.47 -1.45 3.55
C GLU A 34 2.24 -0.67 3.04
N PRO A 35 1.87 0.46 3.66
CA PRO A 35 0.84 1.33 3.14
C PRO A 35 1.32 2.05 1.87
N PHE A 36 0.43 2.29 0.92
CA PHE A 36 0.75 3.12 -0.24
C PHE A 36 -0.47 3.90 -0.74
N ASP A 37 -0.21 5.00 -1.44
CA ASP A 37 -1.22 5.86 -2.05
C ASP A 37 -1.13 5.84 -3.58
N TYR A 38 -2.29 5.84 -4.25
CA TYR A 38 -2.35 6.03 -5.70
C TYR A 38 -2.05 7.48 -6.09
N ASP A 39 -1.43 7.68 -7.25
CA ASP A 39 -1.02 9.02 -7.72
C ASP A 39 -2.20 10.00 -7.80
N TYR A 40 -3.37 9.56 -8.25
CA TYR A 40 -4.55 10.44 -8.32
C TYR A 40 -4.94 11.02 -6.95
N MET A 41 -4.72 10.28 -5.85
CA MET A 41 -4.95 10.79 -4.49
C MET A 41 -3.88 11.80 -4.09
N ARG A 42 -2.62 11.54 -4.43
CA ARG A 42 -1.49 12.47 -4.19
C ARG A 42 -1.65 13.77 -4.98
N GLU A 43 -2.26 13.69 -6.16
CA GLU A 43 -2.61 14.82 -7.03
C GLU A 43 -3.90 15.55 -6.58
N GLY A 44 -4.57 15.09 -5.52
CA GLY A 44 -5.82 15.70 -5.03
C GLY A 44 -7.03 15.54 -5.96
N ARG A 45 -6.97 14.60 -6.91
CA ARG A 45 -8.04 14.38 -7.89
C ARG A 45 -9.16 13.54 -7.30
N LYS A 46 -10.41 13.96 -7.56
CA LYS A 46 -11.62 13.21 -7.15
C LYS A 46 -11.85 11.94 -7.98
N ARG A 47 -11.47 11.96 -9.26
CA ARG A 47 -11.67 10.84 -10.18
C ARG A 47 -10.48 9.88 -10.09
N PRO A 48 -10.69 8.60 -9.73
CA PRO A 48 -9.67 7.58 -9.80
C PRO A 48 -9.11 7.43 -11.20
N ASP A 49 -7.86 6.97 -11.28
CA ASP A 49 -7.29 6.55 -12.54
C ASP A 49 -8.04 5.32 -13.11
N PRO A 50 -7.95 5.06 -14.43
CA PRO A 50 -8.53 3.87 -15.03
C PRO A 50 -8.00 2.58 -14.37
N LEU A 51 -8.87 1.58 -14.23
CA LEU A 51 -8.54 0.30 -13.59
C LEU A 51 -7.23 -0.34 -14.09
N PRO A 52 -6.91 -0.36 -15.40
CA PRO A 52 -5.63 -0.90 -15.86
C PRO A 52 -4.41 -0.19 -15.27
N LYS A 53 -4.47 1.14 -15.11
CA LYS A 53 -3.41 1.94 -14.50
C LYS A 53 -3.30 1.62 -13.00
N LEU A 54 -4.44 1.53 -12.30
CA LEU A 54 -4.45 1.15 -10.88
C LEU A 54 -3.81 -0.22 -10.65
N ILE A 55 -4.14 -1.22 -11.48
CA ILE A 55 -3.54 -2.56 -11.40
C ILE A 55 -2.04 -2.51 -11.65
N ALA A 56 -1.58 -1.75 -12.66
CA ALA A 56 -0.16 -1.62 -12.98
C ALA A 56 0.63 -1.02 -11.81
N VAL A 57 0.17 0.10 -11.26
CA VAL A 57 0.78 0.76 -10.10
C VAL A 57 0.80 -0.15 -8.88
N HIS A 58 -0.29 -0.87 -8.62
CA HIS A 58 -0.38 -1.79 -7.48
C HIS A 58 0.63 -2.95 -7.60
N ARG A 59 0.81 -3.51 -8.80
CA ARG A 59 1.82 -4.55 -9.07
C ARG A 59 3.24 -4.05 -8.86
N GLU A 60 3.52 -2.83 -9.31
CA GLU A 60 4.83 -2.21 -9.14
C GLU A 60 5.13 -1.94 -7.65
N ALA A 61 4.16 -1.39 -6.92
CA ALA A 61 4.27 -1.19 -5.48
C ALA A 61 4.53 -2.51 -4.73
N LEU A 62 3.86 -3.60 -5.14
CA LEU A 62 4.08 -4.92 -4.55
C LEU A 62 5.49 -5.45 -4.83
N ALA A 63 6.01 -5.26 -6.05
CA ALA A 63 7.37 -5.65 -6.40
C ALA A 63 8.41 -4.91 -5.55
N LYS A 64 8.26 -3.59 -5.42
CA LYS A 64 9.12 -2.73 -4.58
C LYS A 64 9.07 -3.12 -3.11
N ALA A 65 7.89 -3.36 -2.57
CA ALA A 65 7.73 -3.81 -1.18
C ALA A 65 8.43 -5.15 -0.95
N ARG A 66 8.29 -6.12 -1.86
CA ARG A 66 8.98 -7.42 -1.75
C ARG A 66 10.49 -7.28 -1.78
N GLU A 67 11.02 -6.41 -2.62
CA GLU A 67 12.46 -6.14 -2.70
C GLU A 67 12.98 -5.53 -1.39
N LYS A 68 12.32 -4.48 -0.89
CA LYS A 68 12.65 -3.83 0.39
C LYS A 68 12.70 -4.82 1.54
N HIS A 69 11.69 -5.68 1.68
CA HIS A 69 11.60 -6.66 2.76
C HIS A 69 12.52 -7.87 2.58
N ARG A 70 12.92 -8.21 1.35
CA ARG A 70 13.98 -9.20 1.11
C ARG A 70 15.33 -8.66 1.58
N SER A 71 15.65 -7.44 1.20
CA SER A 71 16.93 -6.80 1.55
C SER A 71 17.07 -6.59 3.06
N ALA A 72 16.00 -6.16 3.74
CA ALA A 72 16.00 -5.97 5.20
C ALA A 72 16.25 -7.26 6.01
N ARG A 73 15.98 -8.44 5.44
CA ARG A 73 16.15 -9.75 6.10
C ARG A 73 17.52 -10.38 5.89
N THR A 74 18.39 -9.75 5.10
CA THR A 74 19.70 -10.28 4.71
C THR A 74 20.85 -9.68 5.55
N PHE A 75 20.54 -8.80 6.52
CA PHE A 75 21.48 -8.18 7.44
C PHE A 75 21.22 -8.60 8.88
#